data_AF-A0A7C7IP35-F1
#
_entry.id   AF-A0A7C7IP35-F1
#
_cell.length_a   1.000
_cell.length_b   1.000
_cell.length_c   1.000
_cell.angle_alpha   90.00
_cell.angle_beta   90.00
_cell.angle_gamma   90.00
#
_symmetry.space_group_name_H-M   'P 1'
#
loop_
_entity.id
_entity.type
_entity.pdbx_description
1 polymer ?
#
loop_
_entity_poly.entity_id
_entity_poly.type
_entity_poly.pdbx_seq_one_letter_code
_entity_poly.pdbx_strand_id
1 'polypeptide(L)'
;MVYCPACSEQQDDDKSFCRFCGGPLPGRDLILKLRNEAIALASNRKGKSVSESHSETQKTIAAVQANGNNGSTYKIVNNGVHMTSTKLATDSLKDLMHDI
;
A
#
# COMPACT_ATOMS: atom_id res chain seq x y z
N MET A 1 -7.03 -10.55 -30.80
CA MET A 1 -5.59 -10.45 -30.50
C MET A 1 -5.36 -10.84 -29.05
N VAL A 2 -4.40 -11.72 -28.79
CA VAL A 2 -4.00 -12.20 -27.46
C VAL A 2 -2.51 -11.93 -27.26
N TYR A 3 -2.10 -11.59 -26.04
CA TYR A 3 -0.69 -11.46 -25.69
C TYR A 3 -0.19 -12.73 -25.02
N CYS A 4 0.99 -13.20 -25.42
CA CYS A 4 1.62 -14.35 -24.80
C CYS A 4 2.00 -14.03 -23.34
N PRO A 5 1.57 -14.81 -22.33
CA PRO A 5 1.93 -14.56 -20.94
C PRO A 5 3.42 -14.79 -20.64
N ALA A 6 4.14 -15.50 -21.50
CA ALA A 6 5.56 -15.82 -21.31
C ALA A 6 6.50 -14.75 -21.90
N CYS A 7 6.19 -14.22 -23.09
CA CYS A 7 7.07 -13.28 -23.78
C CYS A 7 6.42 -11.92 -24.10
N SER A 8 5.16 -11.72 -23.70
CA SER A 8 4.38 -10.49 -23.90
C SER A 8 4.19 -10.06 -25.36
N GLU A 9 4.51 -10.95 -26.32
CA GLU A 9 4.31 -10.67 -27.74
C GLU A 9 2.86 -10.87 -28.18
N GLN A 10 2.42 -10.07 -29.14
CA GLN A 10 1.07 -10.15 -29.69
C GLN A 10 0.94 -11.35 -30.61
N GLN A 11 -0.13 -12.12 -30.44
CA GLN A 11 -0.44 -13.34 -31.19
C GLN A 11 -1.91 -13.30 -31.68
N ASP A 12 -2.19 -14.10 -32.71
CA ASP A 12 -3.55 -14.34 -33.20
C ASP A 12 -4.34 -15.19 -32.20
N ASP A 13 -5.66 -14.99 -32.13
CA ASP A 13 -6.55 -15.60 -31.11
C ASP A 13 -6.70 -17.13 -31.24
N ASP A 14 -6.32 -17.70 -32.38
CA ASP A 14 -6.57 -19.12 -32.70
C ASP A 14 -5.29 -20.00 -32.61
N LYS A 15 -4.19 -19.49 -32.04
CA LYS A 15 -2.94 -20.25 -31.90
C LYS A 15 -2.83 -20.92 -30.53
N SER A 16 -2.49 -22.20 -30.50
CA SER A 16 -2.22 -22.96 -29.26
C SER A 16 -0.81 -22.74 -28.70
N PHE A 17 0.10 -22.15 -29.48
CA PHE A 17 1.49 -21.91 -29.09
C PHE A 17 1.97 -20.55 -29.59
N CYS A 18 2.82 -19.89 -28.80
CA CYS A 18 3.44 -18.64 -29.16
C CYS A 18 4.50 -18.85 -30.23
N ARG A 19 4.44 -18.06 -31.31
CA ARG A 19 5.42 -18.16 -32.41
C ARG A 19 6.82 -17.68 -32.03
N PHE A 20 6.95 -16.83 -31.01
CA PHE A 20 8.23 -16.24 -30.62
C PHE A 20 8.95 -17.07 -29.56
N CYS A 21 8.26 -17.53 -28.52
CA CYS A 21 8.89 -18.26 -27.41
C CYS A 21 8.53 -19.75 -27.34
N GLY A 22 7.62 -20.24 -28.20
CA GLY A 22 7.14 -21.64 -28.16
C GLY A 22 6.27 -21.98 -26.95
N GLY A 23 6.01 -21.03 -26.05
CA GLY A 23 5.17 -21.25 -24.87
C GLY A 23 3.72 -21.58 -25.24
N PRO A 24 3.04 -22.44 -24.46
CA PRO A 24 1.64 -22.75 -24.69
C PRO A 24 0.79 -21.49 -24.52
N LEU A 25 -0.07 -21.22 -25.49
CA LEU A 25 -1.06 -20.16 -25.38
C LEU A 25 -2.35 -20.74 -24.81
N PRO A 26 -3.03 -20.01 -23.91
CA PRO A 26 -4.34 -20.42 -23.45
C PRO A 26 -5.29 -20.45 -24.64
N GLY A 27 -5.88 -21.62 -24.91
CA GLY A 27 -6.85 -21.78 -26.01
C GLY A 27 -8.09 -20.90 -25.82
N ARG A 28 -8.87 -20.75 -26.90
CA ARG A 28 -10.05 -19.89 -26.97
C ARG A 28 -11.01 -20.05 -25.78
N ASP A 29 -11.25 -21.28 -25.35
CA ASP A 29 -12.15 -21.59 -24.22
C ASP A 29 -11.64 -21.02 -22.89
N LEU A 30 -10.33 -21.14 -22.64
CA LEU A 30 -9.72 -20.61 -21.43
C LEU A 30 -9.73 -19.07 -21.42
N ILE A 31 -9.47 -18.44 -22.57
CA ILE A 31 -9.58 -16.98 -22.70
C ILE A 31 -11.01 -16.50 -22.44
N LEU A 32 -12.01 -17.20 -22.98
CA LEU A 32 -13.41 -16.87 -22.74
C LEU A 32 -13.75 -16.98 -21.25
N LYS A 33 -13.30 -18.05 -20.59
CA LYS A 33 -13.49 -18.26 -19.15
C LYS A 33 -12.85 -17.15 -18.32
N LEU A 34 -11.59 -16.82 -18.60
CA LEU A 34 -10.86 -15.73 -17.93
C LEU A 34 -11.54 -14.38 -18.12
N ARG A 35 -12.09 -14.10 -19.32
CA ARG A 35 -12.84 -12.86 -19.58
C ARG A 35 -14.12 -12.82 -18.76
N ASN A 36 -14.87 -13.92 -18.69
CA ASN A 36 -16.09 -14.02 -17.89
C ASN A 36 -15.80 -13.85 -16.38
N GLU A 37 -14.72 -14.47 -15.89
CA GLU A 37 -14.26 -14.31 -14.51
C GLU A 37 -13.88 -12.85 -14.21
N ALA A 38 -13.15 -12.19 -15.12
CA ALA A 38 -12.79 -10.77 -14.96
C ALA A 38 -14.03 -9.86 -14.87
N ILE A 39 -15.05 -10.10 -15.69
CA ILE A 39 -16.32 -9.35 -15.65
C ILE A 39 -17.03 -9.58 -14.32
N ALA A 40 -17.14 -10.84 -13.87
CA ALA A 40 -17.79 -11.20 -12.61
C ALA A 40 -17.07 -10.57 -11.39
N LEU A 41 -15.74 -10.53 -11.40
CA LEU A 41 -14.96 -9.85 -10.36
C LEU A 41 -15.17 -8.34 -10.40
N ALA A 42 -15.23 -7.73 -11.59
CA ALA A 42 -15.51 -6.30 -11.72
C ALA A 42 -16.91 -5.92 -11.21
N SER A 43 -17.94 -6.74 -11.49
CA SER A 43 -19.29 -6.52 -10.95
C SER A 43 -19.34 -6.70 -9.44
N ASN A 44 -18.64 -7.71 -8.90
CA ASN A 44 -18.58 -7.95 -7.45
C ASN A 44 -17.84 -6.82 -6.71
N ARG A 45 -16.74 -6.30 -7.28
CA ARG A 45 -16.02 -5.14 -6.72
C ARG A 45 -16.87 -3.86 -6.71
N LYS A 46 -17.79 -3.70 -7.68
CA LYS A 46 -18.74 -2.56 -7.69
C LYS A 46 -19.74 -2.62 -6.53
N GLY A 47 -19.99 -3.80 -5.94
CA GLY A 47 -21.01 -3.99 -4.91
C GLY A 47 -20.49 -4.26 -3.50
N LYS A 48 -19.21 -4.58 -3.28
CA LYS A 48 -18.72 -5.00 -1.95
C LYS A 48 -17.26 -4.55 -1.71
N SER A 49 -17.07 -3.84 -0.59
CA SER A 49 -15.82 -3.70 0.19
C SER A 49 -14.63 -2.85 -0.28
N VAL A 50 -14.65 -2.18 -1.45
CA VAL A 50 -13.63 -1.14 -1.73
C VAL A 50 -14.11 0.24 -1.25
N SER A 51 -15.43 0.50 -1.25
CA SER A 51 -15.97 1.80 -0.86
C SER A 51 -15.73 2.15 0.61
N GLU A 52 -15.91 1.22 1.55
CA GLU A 52 -15.74 1.50 2.98
C GLU A 52 -14.27 1.68 3.37
N SER A 53 -13.41 0.74 2.96
CA SER A 53 -11.96 0.82 3.21
C SER A 53 -11.31 2.01 2.51
N HIS A 54 -11.74 2.35 1.28
CA HIS A 54 -11.31 3.56 0.59
C HIS A 54 -11.86 4.83 1.25
N SER A 55 -13.09 4.82 1.77
CA SER A 55 -13.65 5.93 2.55
C SER A 55 -12.90 6.15 3.86
N GLU A 56 -12.59 5.09 4.61
CA GLU A 56 -11.78 5.19 5.83
C GLU A 56 -10.37 5.68 5.55
N THR A 57 -9.75 5.17 4.48
CA THR A 57 -8.44 5.64 4.03
C THR A 57 -8.50 7.13 3.63
N GLN A 58 -9.52 7.55 2.91
CA GLN A 58 -9.70 8.94 2.49
C GLN A 58 -10.02 9.87 3.66
N LYS A 59 -10.81 9.43 4.65
CA LYS A 59 -11.04 10.13 5.92
C LYS A 59 -9.74 10.29 6.70
N THR A 60 -8.91 9.26 6.75
CA THR A 60 -7.61 9.30 7.44
C THR A 60 -6.66 10.27 6.77
N ILE A 61 -6.57 10.25 5.44
CA ILE A 61 -5.74 11.18 4.65
C ILE A 61 -6.23 12.62 4.84
N ALA A 62 -7.54 12.87 4.80
CA ALA A 62 -8.11 14.19 5.04
C ALA A 62 -7.83 14.71 6.46
N ALA A 63 -7.92 13.84 7.49
CA ALA A 63 -7.60 14.20 8.86
C ALA A 63 -6.11 14.54 9.05
N VAL A 64 -5.20 13.78 8.43
CA VAL A 64 -3.76 14.06 8.47
C VAL A 64 -3.42 15.35 7.72
N GLN A 65 -4.06 15.62 6.57
CA GLN A 65 -3.86 16.87 5.82
C GLN A 65 -4.43 18.09 6.56
N ALA A 66 -5.61 17.97 7.18
CA ALA A 66 -6.17 19.02 8.02
C ALA A 66 -5.30 19.30 9.26
N ASN A 67 -4.71 18.26 9.85
CA ASN A 67 -3.74 18.42 10.93
C ASN A 67 -2.42 19.05 10.46
N GLY A 68 -2.04 18.93 9.20
CA GLY A 68 -0.84 19.59 8.66
C GLY A 68 -1.06 21.08 8.32
N ASN A 69 -2.27 21.44 7.89
CA ASN A 69 -2.62 22.80 7.43
C ASN A 69 -3.12 23.73 8.55
N ASN A 70 -3.45 23.22 9.73
CA ASN A 70 -3.72 24.04 10.92
C ASN A 70 -2.40 24.50 11.56
N GLY A 71 -1.72 25.42 10.89
CA GLY A 71 -0.63 26.17 11.51
C GLY A 71 -1.05 26.67 12.90
N SER A 72 -0.18 26.44 13.90
CA SER A 72 -0.20 27.07 15.23
C SER A 72 -1.02 26.43 16.37
N THR A 73 -0.98 25.11 16.59
CA THR A 73 -1.22 24.57 17.96
C THR A 73 -0.46 23.29 18.33
N TYR A 74 0.56 22.88 17.59
CA TYR A 74 1.51 21.91 18.11
C TYR A 74 2.48 22.68 18.99
N LYS A 75 2.44 22.44 20.31
CA LYS A 75 3.52 22.88 21.20
C LYS A 75 4.82 22.45 20.54
N ILE A 76 5.73 23.39 20.28
CA ILE A 76 7.07 23.08 19.81
C ILE A 76 7.61 22.01 20.76
N VAL A 77 7.75 20.77 20.27
CA VAL A 77 8.39 19.70 21.04
C VAL A 77 9.86 20.07 21.11
N ASN A 78 10.22 20.82 22.14
CA ASN A 78 11.58 21.20 22.41
C ASN A 78 12.29 19.97 23.00
N ASN A 79 12.81 19.12 22.12
CA ASN A 79 13.62 17.95 22.48
C ASN A 79 14.85 18.32 23.33
N GLY A 80 15.25 19.60 23.36
CA GLY A 80 16.29 20.10 24.26
C GLY A 80 15.89 20.01 25.73
N VAL A 81 14.64 20.27 26.08
CA VAL A 81 14.16 20.20 27.47
C VAL A 81 14.17 18.76 27.98
N HIS A 82 13.74 17.81 27.14
CA HIS A 82 13.71 16.39 27.50
C HIS A 82 15.11 15.78 27.63
N MET A 83 16.07 16.21 26.80
CA MET A 83 17.48 15.84 26.95
C MET A 83 18.07 16.38 28.26
N THR A 84 17.76 17.63 28.60
CA THR A 84 18.30 18.28 29.79
C THR A 84 17.72 17.66 31.07
N SER A 85 16.42 17.36 31.10
CA SER A 85 15.77 16.69 32.24
C SER A 85 16.29 15.28 32.46
N THR A 86 16.50 14.50 31.39
CA THR A 86 17.06 13.14 31.49
C THR A 86 18.50 13.18 32.01
N LYS A 87 19.30 14.15 31.55
CA LYS A 87 20.67 14.34 32.03
C LYS A 87 20.70 14.72 33.51
N LEU A 88 19.89 15.71 33.92
CA LEU A 88 19.83 16.16 35.31
C LEU A 88 19.40 15.04 36.27
N ALA A 89 18.39 14.26 35.89
CA ALA A 89 17.93 13.11 36.67
C ALA A 89 19.03 12.03 36.81
N THR A 90 19.83 11.83 35.75
CA THR A 90 20.95 10.88 35.76
C THR A 90 22.08 11.36 36.67
N ASP A 91 22.41 12.65 36.60
CA ASP A 91 23.46 13.26 37.43
C ASP A 91 23.05 13.24 38.92
N SER A 92 21.79 13.57 39.26
CA SER A 92 21.28 13.50 40.63
C SER A 92 21.26 12.08 41.21
N LEU A 93 20.98 11.06 40.39
CA LEU A 93 21.08 9.65 40.80
C LEU A 93 22.53 9.26 41.07
N LYS A 94 23.45 9.72 40.23
CA LYS A 94 24.88 9.43 40.39
C LYS A 94 25.43 10.04 41.68
N ASP A 95 25.06 11.27 42.01
CA ASP A 95 25.46 11.92 43.25
C ASP A 95 24.91 11.17 44.48
N LEU A 96 23.63 10.77 44.47
CA LEU A 96 23.05 9.95 45.53
C LEU A 96 23.76 8.61 45.74
N MET A 97 24.31 8.04 44.68
CA MET A 97 25.05 6.77 44.72
C MET A 97 26.51 6.91 45.14
N HIS A 98 27.07 8.13 45.16
CA HIS A 98 28.43 8.39 45.65
C HIS A 98 28.46 8.73 47.15
N ASP A 99 27.32 9.08 47.74
CA ASP A 99 27.17 9.42 49.17
C ASP A 99 26.80 8.21 50.07
N ILE A 100 26.87 6.98 49.53
CA ILE A 100 26.75 5.69 50.25
C ILE A 100 28.12 5.01 50.29
#